data_AF-A0A0C1JAT9-F1
#
_entry.id   AF-A0A0C1JAT9-F1
#
_cell.length_a   1.000
_cell.length_b   1.000
_cell.length_c   1.000
_cell.angle_alpha   90.00
_cell.angle_beta   90.00
_cell.angle_gamma   90.00
#
_symmetry.space_group_name_H-M   'P 1'
#
loop_
_entity.id
_entity.type
_entity.pdbx_description
1 polymer ?
#
loop_
_entity_poly.entity_id
_entity_poly.type
_entity_poly.pdbx_seq_one_letter_code
_entity_poly.pdbx_strand_id
1 'polypeptide(L)'
;MQDLMTMISALRRPRLLTRAAKIGAQDYDRDRHLQRLLGYGSLPGSGAAIVQLMELEKDVNTQRQEDDAAYSLVRHLDLMIALIGEAQLYCSSRTAQFQ
;
A
#
# COMPACT_ATOMS: atom_id res chain seq x y z
N MET A 1 -6.03 -0.19 20.30
CA MET A 1 -5.49 0.61 19.17
C MET A 1 -5.02 -0.40 18.15
N GLN A 2 -5.76 -0.60 17.04
CA GLN A 2 -5.38 -1.60 16.05
C GLN A 2 -4.10 -1.13 15.35
N ASP A 3 -3.02 -1.91 15.49
CA ASP A 3 -1.80 -1.68 14.72
C ASP A 3 -2.12 -1.71 13.23
N LEU A 4 -1.66 -0.69 12.51
CA LEU A 4 -1.78 -0.63 11.05
C LEU A 4 -1.25 -1.92 10.39
N MET A 5 -0.24 -2.55 10.99
CA MET A 5 0.27 -3.85 10.56
C MET A 5 -0.76 -4.98 10.72
N THR A 6 -1.55 -4.95 11.79
CA THR A 6 -2.66 -5.89 12.01
C THR A 6 -3.74 -5.68 10.96
N MET A 7 -4.07 -4.43 10.62
CA MET A 7 -5.03 -4.11 9.55
C MET A 7 -4.55 -4.61 8.18
N ILE A 8 -3.27 -4.40 7.85
CA ILE A 8 -2.68 -4.92 6.62
C ILE A 8 -2.64 -6.46 6.62
N SER A 9 -2.35 -7.09 7.76
CA SER A 9 -2.35 -8.55 7.89
C SER A 9 -3.75 -9.17 7.81
N ALA A 10 -4.78 -8.40 8.16
CA ALA A 10 -6.17 -8.80 8.06
C ALA A 10 -6.71 -8.75 6.61
N LEU A 11 -6.01 -8.07 5.70
CA LEU A 11 -6.32 -8.10 4.27
C LEU A 11 -6.09 -9.53 3.75
N ARG A 12 -7.19 -10.27 3.56
CA ARG A 12 -7.15 -11.60 2.94
C ARG A 12 -6.92 -11.45 1.44
N ARG A 13 -5.65 -11.39 1.05
CA ARG A 13 -5.20 -11.29 -0.34
C ARG A 13 -4.61 -12.60 -0.85
N PRO A 14 -4.67 -12.88 -2.17
CA PRO A 14 -4.01 -14.03 -2.76
C PRO A 14 -2.53 -14.05 -2.38
N ARG A 15 -2.03 -15.19 -1.88
CA ARG A 15 -0.66 -15.30 -1.34
C ARG A 15 0.41 -14.88 -2.35
N LEU A 16 0.15 -15.07 -3.65
CA LEU A 16 1.05 -14.67 -4.74
C LEU A 16 1.18 -13.14 -4.84
N LEU A 17 0.06 -12.41 -4.72
CA LEU A 17 0.04 -10.94 -4.76
C LEU A 17 0.84 -10.35 -3.60
N THR A 18 0.60 -10.85 -2.39
CA THR A 18 1.34 -10.40 -1.20
C THR A 18 2.83 -10.71 -1.29
N ARG A 19 3.21 -11.88 -1.84
CA ARG A 19 4.64 -12.22 -2.03
C ARG A 19 5.31 -11.31 -3.05
N ALA A 20 4.66 -11.09 -4.20
CA ALA A 20 5.18 -10.19 -5.23
C ALA A 20 5.33 -8.76 -4.69
N ALA A 21 4.34 -8.26 -3.93
CA ALA A 21 4.40 -6.95 -3.33
C ALA A 21 5.53 -6.82 -2.28
N LYS A 22 5.78 -7.87 -1.47
CA LYS A 22 6.91 -7.88 -0.52
C LYS A 22 8.27 -7.79 -1.20
N ILE A 23 8.42 -8.41 -2.38
CA ILE A 23 9.66 -8.33 -3.16
C ILE A 23 9.77 -6.92 -3.74
N GLY A 24 8.73 -6.42 -4.40
CA GLY A 24 8.72 -5.08 -4.99
C GLY A 24 8.85 -3.94 -3.97
N ALA A 25 8.42 -4.15 -2.74
CA ALA A 25 8.59 -3.17 -1.66
C ALA A 25 10.06 -2.94 -1.27
N GLN A 26 10.98 -3.83 -1.64
CA GLN A 26 12.42 -3.63 -1.41
C GLN A 26 12.97 -2.47 -2.27
N ASP A 27 12.41 -2.28 -3.46
CA ASP A 27 12.76 -1.21 -4.40
C ASP A 27 11.77 -0.04 -4.32
N TYR A 28 11.07 0.10 -3.19
CA TYR A 28 10.05 1.13 -3.01
C TYR A 28 10.67 2.53 -2.88
N ASP A 29 10.50 3.32 -3.93
CA ASP A 29 10.72 4.78 -3.92
C ASP A 29 9.40 5.51 -3.60
N ARG A 30 9.37 6.21 -2.47
CA ARG A 30 8.20 6.94 -1.98
C ARG A 30 7.71 7.99 -2.96
N ASP A 31 8.61 8.79 -3.51
CA ASP A 31 8.22 9.93 -4.34
C ASP A 31 7.64 9.41 -5.66
N ARG A 32 8.34 8.49 -6.32
CA ARG A 32 7.92 7.93 -7.60
C ARG A 32 6.63 7.11 -7.49
N HIS A 33 6.51 6.24 -6.50
CA HIS A 33 5.36 5.34 -6.39
C HIS A 33 4.11 6.06 -5.90
N LEU A 34 4.21 6.93 -4.89
CA LEU A 34 3.04 7.68 -4.43
C LEU A 34 2.55 8.68 -5.47
N GLN A 35 3.45 9.38 -6.17
CA GLN A 35 3.03 10.30 -7.24
C GLN A 35 2.25 9.59 -8.34
N ARG A 36 2.65 8.35 -8.68
CA ARG A 36 1.93 7.57 -9.69
C ARG A 36 0.55 7.08 -9.21
N LEU A 37 0.37 6.86 -7.92
CA LEU A 37 -0.86 6.29 -7.34
C LEU A 37 -1.86 7.34 -6.85
N LEU A 38 -1.36 8.39 -6.19
CA LEU A 38 -2.15 9.48 -5.59
C LEU A 38 -2.20 10.72 -6.50
N GLY A 39 -1.39 10.76 -7.55
CA GLY A 39 -1.28 11.89 -8.47
C GLY A 39 -0.16 12.86 -8.11
N TYR A 40 -0.09 13.96 -8.86
CA TYR A 40 0.96 14.96 -8.73
C TYR A 40 0.62 15.98 -7.65
N GLY A 41 1.58 16.31 -6.78
CA GLY A 41 1.41 17.31 -5.73
C GLY A 41 2.29 17.06 -4.50
N SER A 42 2.03 17.80 -3.42
CA SER A 42 2.68 17.54 -2.13
C SER A 42 2.26 16.19 -1.60
N LEU A 43 3.23 15.32 -1.37
CA LEU A 43 2.99 13.98 -0.84
C LEU A 43 2.43 14.07 0.59
N PRO A 44 1.33 13.36 0.91
CA PRO A 44 0.82 13.32 2.26
C PRO A 44 1.86 12.69 3.21
N GLY A 45 1.79 13.00 4.50
CA GLY A 45 2.59 12.30 5.51
C GLY A 45 2.29 10.79 5.51
N SER A 46 3.24 9.94 5.87
CA SER A 46 3.10 8.47 5.73
C SER A 46 1.83 7.89 6.34
N GLY A 47 1.38 8.38 7.50
CA GLY A 47 0.11 7.94 8.08
C GLY A 47 -1.11 8.24 7.20
N ALA A 48 -1.17 9.45 6.61
CA ALA A 48 -2.26 9.84 5.71
C ALA A 48 -2.15 9.12 4.35
N ALA A 49 -0.93 8.90 3.86
CA ALA A 49 -0.68 8.13 2.65
C ALA A 49 -1.22 6.69 2.78
N ILE A 50 -0.95 6.02 3.90
CA ILE A 50 -1.42 4.64 4.11
C ILE A 50 -2.95 4.58 4.13
N VAL A 51 -3.63 5.52 4.81
CA VAL A 51 -5.11 5.55 4.83
C VAL A 51 -5.68 5.69 3.42
N GLN A 52 -5.13 6.60 2.60
CA GLN A 52 -5.58 6.76 1.21
C GLN A 52 -5.32 5.52 0.36
N LEU A 53 -4.13 4.91 0.50
CA LEU A 53 -3.77 3.70 -0.22
C LEU A 53 -4.68 2.52 0.17
N MET A 54 -5.13 2.43 1.42
CA MET A 54 -6.06 1.39 1.88
C MET A 54 -7.45 1.53 1.24
N GLU A 55 -7.96 2.74 1.08
CA GLU A 55 -9.22 2.97 0.38
C GLU A 55 -9.11 2.58 -1.10
N LEU A 56 -8.03 3.01 -1.78
CA LEU A 56 -7.78 2.63 -3.18
C LEU A 56 -7.61 1.11 -3.37
N GLU A 57 -6.93 0.46 -2.43
CA GLU A 57 -6.75 -0.99 -2.45
C GLU A 57 -8.09 -1.72 -2.28
N LYS A 58 -8.96 -1.23 -1.40
CA LYS A 58 -10.30 -1.78 -1.21
C LYS A 58 -11.11 -1.72 -2.50
N ASP A 59 -11.12 -0.58 -3.18
CA ASP A 59 -11.82 -0.40 -4.45
C ASP A 59 -11.29 -1.38 -5.53
N VAL A 60 -9.97 -1.50 -5.65
CA VAL A 60 -9.35 -2.41 -6.62
C VAL A 60 -9.58 -3.88 -6.25
N ASN A 61 -9.68 -4.22 -4.96
CA ASN A 61 -10.05 -5.57 -4.54
C ASN A 61 -11.54 -5.87 -4.82
N THR A 62 -12.43 -4.88 -4.73
CA THR A 62 -13.84 -5.04 -5.15
C THR A 62 -13.92 -5.35 -6.64
N GLN A 63 -13.22 -4.58 -7.48
CA GLN A 63 -13.11 -4.84 -8.92
C GLN A 63 -12.60 -6.27 -9.22
N ARG A 64 -11.60 -6.74 -8.45
CA ARG A 64 -11.11 -8.12 -8.56
C ARG A 64 -12.15 -9.17 -8.18
N GLN A 65 -13.01 -8.89 -7.21
CA GLN A 65 -14.05 -9.84 -6.74
C GLN A 65 -15.24 -9.90 -7.68
N GLU A 66 -15.54 -8.79 -8.36
CA GLU A 66 -16.63 -8.67 -9.32
C GLU A 66 -16.22 -9.07 -10.75
N ASP A 67 -14.96 -9.50 -10.95
CA ASP A 67 -14.35 -9.74 -12.27
C ASP A 67 -14.56 -8.54 -13.23
N ASP A 68 -14.47 -7.33 -12.68
CA ASP A 68 -14.69 -6.08 -13.42
C ASP A 68 -13.63 -5.92 -14.52
N ALA A 69 -14.06 -5.53 -15.73
CA ALA A 69 -13.18 -5.27 -16.86
C ALA A 69 -12.18 -4.13 -16.61
N ALA A 70 -12.45 -3.23 -15.67
CA ALA A 70 -11.53 -2.19 -15.23
C ALA A 70 -10.42 -2.70 -14.29
N TYR A 71 -10.51 -3.94 -13.81
CA TYR A 71 -9.52 -4.51 -12.91
C TYR A 71 -8.15 -4.62 -13.58
N SER A 72 -7.13 -4.02 -12.95
CA SER A 72 -5.74 -4.16 -13.35
C SER A 72 -4.91 -4.80 -12.24
N LEU A 73 -4.41 -6.01 -12.51
CA LEU A 73 -3.49 -6.70 -11.61
C LEU A 73 -2.22 -5.88 -11.33
N VAL A 74 -1.69 -5.20 -12.35
CA VAL A 74 -0.48 -4.36 -12.22
C VAL A 74 -0.75 -3.22 -11.25
N ARG A 75 -1.89 -2.53 -11.40
CA ARG A 75 -2.29 -1.45 -10.48
C ARG A 75 -2.51 -1.97 -9.05
N HIS A 76 -3.12 -3.13 -8.89
CA HIS A 76 -3.29 -3.75 -7.58
C HIS A 76 -1.94 -4.08 -6.94
N LEU A 77 -1.00 -4.63 -7.73
CA LEU A 77 0.34 -4.92 -7.24
C LEU A 77 1.06 -3.64 -6.83
N ASP A 78 0.98 -2.57 -7.61
CA ASP A 78 1.57 -1.27 -7.29
C ASP A 78 1.03 -0.68 -5.98
N LEU A 79 -0.29 -0.74 -5.77
CA LEU A 79 -0.92 -0.34 -4.52
C LEU A 79 -0.42 -1.16 -3.33
N MET A 80 -0.29 -2.47 -3.51
CA MET A 80 0.22 -3.36 -2.46
C MET A 80 1.71 -3.10 -2.15
N ILE A 81 2.53 -2.82 -3.16
CA ILE A 81 3.93 -2.43 -2.98
C ILE A 81 4.02 -1.14 -2.18
N ALA A 82 3.24 -0.12 -2.56
CA ALA A 82 3.22 1.16 -1.88
C ALA A 82 2.70 1.06 -0.44
N LEU A 83 1.66 0.25 -0.19
CA LEU A 83 1.14 0.00 1.15
C LEU A 83 2.19 -0.62 2.07
N ILE A 84 2.91 -1.64 1.59
CA ILE A 84 3.96 -2.31 2.37
C ILE A 84 5.15 -1.39 2.59
N GLY A 85 5.55 -0.63 1.56
CA GLY A 85 6.64 0.34 1.64
C GLY A 85 6.35 1.47 2.64
N GLU A 86 5.18 2.13 2.53
CA GLU A 86 4.78 3.16 3.49
C GLU A 86 4.62 2.62 4.91
N ALA A 87 4.08 1.40 5.05
CA ALA A 87 3.99 0.72 6.34
C ALA A 87 5.35 0.56 7.03
N GLN A 88 6.36 0.14 6.27
CA GLN A 88 7.73 0.01 6.78
C GLN A 88 8.32 1.37 7.17
N LEU A 89 8.17 2.38 6.31
CA LEU A 89 8.63 3.74 6.59
C LEU A 89 7.95 4.32 7.84
N TYR A 90 6.65 4.12 7.99
CA TYR A 90 5.88 4.56 9.16
C TYR A 90 6.33 3.87 10.45
N CYS A 91 6.64 2.57 10.40
CA CYS A 91 7.21 1.85 11.54
C CYS A 91 8.60 2.39 11.88
N SER A 92 9.50 2.54 10.90
CA SER A 92 10.85 3.06 11.12
C SER A 92 10.84 4.49 11.66
N SER A 93 9.96 5.36 11.16
CA SER A 93 9.84 6.74 11.66
C SER A 93 9.38 6.79 13.11
N ARG A 94 8.48 5.88 13.52
CA ARG A 94 8.05 5.79 14.93
C ARG A 94 9.16 5.27 15.82
N THR A 95 9.91 4.24 15.40
CA THR A 95 11.02 3.71 16.21
C THR A 95 12.12 4.76 16.43
N ALA A 96 12.43 5.57 15.41
CA ALA A 96 13.39 6.68 15.54
C ALA A 96 12.91 7.79 16.48
N GLN A 97 11.60 7.93 16.70
CA GLN A 97 11.02 8.95 17.58
C GLN A 97 11.03 8.56 19.07
N PHE A 98 11.40 7.30 19.38
CA PHE A 98 11.49 6.76 20.74
C PHE A 98 12.95 6.48 21.20
N GLN A 99 13.96 6.96 20.46
CA GLN A 99 15.37 7.02 20.89
C GLN A 99 15.77 8.46 21.18
#